data_AF-A0A5K1I8X0-F1
#
_entry.id   AF-A0A5K1I8X0-F1
#
_cell.length_a   1.000
_cell.length_b   1.000
_cell.length_c   1.000
_cell.angle_alpha   90.00
_cell.angle_beta   90.00
_cell.angle_gamma   90.00
#
_symmetry.space_group_name_H-M   'P 1'
#
loop_
_entity.id
_entity.type
_entity.pdbx_description
1 polymer ?
#
loop_
_entity_poly.entity_id
_entity_poly.type
_entity_poly.pdbx_seq_one_letter_code
_entity_poly.pdbx_strand_id
1 'polypeptide(L)' 'MLPANLRIKGVLHTADGWKLYNRADGTVSLTDTAWRRDSRLELIGEAGQLPAAEALEAKLAACLAHH' A
#
# COMPACT_ATOMS: atom_id res chain seq x y z
N MET A 1 13.70 -2.18 2.76
CA MET A 1 12.66 -3.11 3.27
C MET A 1 11.83 -2.37 4.32
N LEU A 2 10.50 -2.56 4.35
CA LEU A 2 9.66 -2.00 5.41
C LEU A 2 9.72 -2.91 6.66
N PRO A 3 9.62 -2.34 7.89
CA PRO A 3 9.65 -3.11 9.13
C PRO A 3 8.59 -4.22 9.17
N ALA A 4 8.87 -5.32 9.89
CA ALA A 4 7.97 -6.47 9.97
C ALA A 4 6.70 -6.19 10.77
N ASN A 5 6.81 -5.33 11.79
CA ASN A 5 5.74 -4.88 12.67
C ASN A 5 4.91 -3.73 12.07
N LEU A 6 5.31 -3.20 10.92
CA LEU A 6 4.58 -2.12 10.27
C LEU A 6 3.28 -2.69 9.68
N ARG A 7 2.15 -2.15 10.15
CA ARG A 7 0.85 -2.48 9.59
C ARG A 7 0.59 -1.62 8.36
N ILE A 8 0.09 -2.25 7.30
CA ILE A 8 -0.18 -1.57 6.03
C ILE A 8 -1.58 -1.95 5.58
N LYS A 9 -2.37 -0.96 5.18
CA LYS A 9 -3.67 -1.18 4.56
C LYS A 9 -3.71 -0.41 3.25
N GLY A 10 -4.17 -1.05 2.19
CA GLY A 10 -4.22 -0.43 0.87
C GLY A 10 -5.47 -0.84 0.11
N VAL A 11 -6.03 0.11 -0.62
CA VAL A 11 -6.96 -0.12 -1.71
C VAL A 11 -6.28 0.42 -2.94
N LEU A 12 -5.99 -0.43 -3.92
CA LEU A 12 -5.17 -0.06 -5.07
C LEU A 12 -5.88 -0.46 -6.35
N HIS A 13 -5.96 0.46 -7.30
CA HIS A 13 -6.27 0.13 -8.69
C HIS A 13 -5.00 -0.39 -9.36
N THR A 14 -5.05 -1.62 -9.84
CA THR A 14 -3.94 -2.33 -10.50
C THR A 14 -4.35 -2.74 -11.90
N ALA A 15 -3.42 -3.30 -12.69
CA ALA A 15 -3.73 -3.86 -14.01
C ALA A 15 -4.80 -4.97 -13.94
N ASP A 16 -4.89 -5.66 -12.80
CA ASP A 16 -5.87 -6.73 -12.55
C ASP A 16 -7.13 -6.23 -11.81
N GLY A 17 -7.40 -4.93 -11.88
CA GLY A 17 -8.54 -4.27 -11.24
C GLY A 17 -8.26 -3.82 -9.81
N TRP A 18 -9.32 -3.64 -9.03
CA TRP A 18 -9.26 -3.13 -7.66
C TRP A 18 -8.88 -4.23 -6.67
N LYS A 19 -7.80 -3.98 -5.90
CA LYS A 19 -7.30 -4.89 -4.88
C LYS A 19 -7.32 -4.26 -3.50
N LEU A 20 -7.66 -5.06 -2.50
CA LEU A 20 -7.48 -4.75 -1.08
C LEU A 20 -6.21 -5.43 -0.59
N TYR A 21 -5.23 -4.65 -0.17
CA TYR A 21 -3.99 -5.10 0.43
C TYR A 21 -4.06 -4.89 1.95
N ASN A 22 -3.69 -5.90 2.72
CA ASN A 22 -3.54 -5.78 4.16
C ASN A 22 -2.30 -6.54 4.62
N ARG A 23 -1.47 -5.89 5.42
CA ARG A 23 -0.33 -6.50 6.08
C ARG A 23 -0.37 -6.16 7.56
N ALA A 24 -0.36 -7.18 8.41
CA ALA A 24 -0.31 -7.06 9.86
C ALA A 24 0.33 -8.32 10.44
N ASP A 25 1.11 -8.16 11.51
CA ASP A 25 1.68 -9.28 12.28
C ASP A 25 2.41 -10.31 11.40
N GLY A 26 3.20 -9.82 10.43
CA GLY A 26 3.95 -10.66 9.48
C GLY A 26 3.12 -11.34 8.39
N THR A 27 1.79 -11.26 8.45
CA THR A 27 0.89 -11.82 7.45
C THR A 27 0.55 -10.77 6.39
N VAL A 28 0.48 -11.20 5.14
CA VAL A 28 0.08 -10.37 3.99
C VAL A 28 -1.13 -11.01 3.33
N SER A 29 -2.15 -10.21 3.04
CA SER A 29 -3.27 -10.58 2.17
C SER A 29 -3.45 -9.57 1.04
N LEU A 30 -3.81 -10.10 -0.12
CA LEU A 30 -4.20 -9.35 -1.29
C LEU A 30 -5.44 -10.01 -1.88
N THR A 31 -6.56 -9.30 -1.91
CA THR A 31 -7.84 -9.83 -2.38
C THR A 31 -8.51 -8.87 -3.33
N ASP A 32 -9.40 -9.37 -4.18
CA ASP A 32 -10.24 -8.52 -5.02
C ASP A 32 -11.18 -7.66 -4.18
N THR A 33 -11.51 -6.48 -4.71
CA THR A 33 -12.55 -5.63 -4.12
C THR A 33 -13.36 -4.94 -5.20
N ALA A 34 -14.57 -4.53 -4.83
CA ALA A 34 -15.41 -3.73 -5.72
C ALA A 34 -14.77 -2.36 -5.99
N TRP A 35 -15.26 -1.68 -7.04
CA TRP A 35 -14.79 -0.35 -7.42
C TRP A 35 -14.69 0.63 -6.24
N ARG A 36 -13.68 1.51 -6.30
CA ARG A 36 -13.39 2.55 -5.32
C ARG A 36 -13.09 3.86 -6.05
N ARG A 37 -13.25 4.97 -5.35
CA ARG A 37 -13.07 6.30 -5.93
C ARG A 37 -11.60 6.61 -6.23
N ASP A 38 -10.71 6.15 -5.36
CA ASP A 38 -9.29 6.48 -5.33
C ASP A 38 -8.47 5.28 -4.82
N SER A 39 -7.22 5.20 -5.28
CA SER A 39 -6.21 4.36 -4.63
C SER A 39 -5.76 5.04 -3.34
N ARG A 40 -5.64 4.27 -2.25
CA ARG A 40 -5.22 4.75 -0.94
C ARG A 40 -4.32 3.74 -0.26
N LEU A 41 -3.25 4.22 0.37
CA LEU A 41 -2.35 3.41 1.18
C LEU A 41 -2.14 4.08 2.53
N GLU A 42 -2.34 3.31 3.60
CA GLU A 42 -2.15 3.72 4.99
C GLU A 42 -1.03 2.88 5.59
N LEU A 43 -0.01 3.53 6.16
CA LEU A 43 1.07 2.91 6.92
C LEU A 43 0.87 3.27 8.39
N ILE A 44 0.82 2.26 9.24
CA ILE A 44 0.54 2.40 10.67
C ILE A 44 1.67 1.72 11.44
N GLY A 45 2.42 2.51 12.21
CA GLY A 45 3.52 2.03 13.03
C GLY A 45 4.09 3.15 13.89
N GLU A 46 5.12 2.83 14.66
CA GLU A 46 5.77 3.76 15.57
C GLU A 46 6.45 4.92 14.84
N ALA A 47 6.46 6.08 15.48
CA ALA A 47 7.20 7.24 14.99
C ALA A 47 8.69 6.87 14.81
N GLY A 48 9.27 7.25 13.67
CA GLY A 48 10.64 6.88 13.28
C GLY A 48 10.78 5.54 12.57
N GLN A 49 9.72 4.71 12.51
CA GLN A 49 9.69 3.47 11.70
C GLN A 49 8.97 3.64 10.35
N LEU A 50 8.24 4.75 10.18
CA LEU A 50 7.60 5.11 8.93
C LEU A 50 8.64 5.61 7.93
N PRO A 51 8.53 5.23 6.64
CA PRO A 51 9.36 5.83 5.60
C PRO A 51 9.05 7.32 5.46
N ALA A 52 10.00 8.09 4.94
CA ALA A 52 9.73 9.46 4.49
C ALA A 52 8.61 9.45 3.44
N ALA A 53 7.62 10.33 3.60
CA ALA A 53 6.42 10.33 2.79
C ALA A 53 6.73 10.54 1.31
N GLU A 54 7.63 11.47 1.00
CA GLU A 54 8.04 11.83 -0.35
C GLU A 54 8.74 10.66 -1.06
N ALA A 55 9.59 9.93 -0.33
CA ALA A 55 10.29 8.77 -0.87
C ALA A 55 9.35 7.58 -1.11
N LEU A 56 8.30 7.44 -0.29
CA LEU A 56 7.26 6.44 -0.50
C LEU A 56 6.39 6.82 -1.70
N GLU A 57 5.97 8.07 -1.80
CA GLU A 57 5.17 8.58 -2.91
C GLU A 57 5.90 8.42 -4.24
N ALA A 58 7.18 8.78 -4.32
CA ALA A 58 7.99 8.60 -5.53
C ALA A 58 8.05 7.12 -5.99
N LYS A 59 8.13 6.18 -5.04
CA LYS A 59 8.10 4.74 -5.35
C LYS A 59 6.74 4.28 -5.85
N LEU A 60 5.65 4.78 -5.27
CA LEU A 60 4.29 4.48 -5.73
C LEU A 60 4.03 5.08 -7.11
N ALA A 61 4.49 6.31 -7.36
CA ALA A 61 4.39 6.97 -8.66
C ALA A 61 5.14 6.19 -9.75
N ALA A 62 6.31 5.63 -9.43
CA ALA A 62 7.05 4.76 -10.34
C ALA A 62 6.32 3.43 -10.67
N CYS A 63 5.34 3.02 -9.87
CA CYS A 63 4.48 1.87 -10.14
C CYS A 63 3.25 2.20 -10.99
N LEU A 64 2.97 3.48 -11.26
CA LEU A 64 1.89 3.85 -12.17
C LEU A 64 2.22 3.26 -13.53
N ALA A 65 1.41 2.31 -13.99
CA ALA A 65 1.51 1.81 -15.34
C ALA A 65 1.26 3.01 -16.27
N HIS A 66 2.27 3.38 -17.05
CA HIS A 66 2.08 4.28 -18.17
C HIS A 66 1.06 3.63 -19.12
N HIS A 67 -0.13 4.21 -19.17
CA HIS A 67 -1.06 3.97 -20.27
C HIS A 67 -0.58 4.73 -21.51
#